data_AF-A0A7Y1FY89-F1
#
_entry.id   AF-A0A7Y1FY89-F1
#
_cell.length_a   1.000
_cell.length_b   1.000
_cell.length_c   1.000
_cell.angle_alpha   90.00
_cell.angle_beta   90.00
_cell.angle_gamma   90.00
#
_symmetry.space_group_name_H-M   'P 1'
#
loop_
_entity.id
_entity.type
_entity.pdbx_description
1 polymer ?
#
loop_
_entity_poly.entity_id
_entity_poly.type
_entity_poly.pdbx_seq_one_letter_code
_entity_poly.pdbx_strand_id
1 'polypeptide(L)' 'MKHWIIAALCVFSLAGCSSEYIISTTDGQMLTSDGKPQLDEDTGMIEFTDSEGRKQQIPQSSVKQMLER' A
#
# COMPACT_ATOMS: atom_id res chain seq x y z
N MET A 1 22.32 -17.83 -33.55
CA MET A 1 22.07 -16.40 -33.26
C MET A 1 20.57 -16.05 -33.34
N LYS A 2 19.69 -16.71 -32.58
CA LYS A 2 18.23 -16.47 -32.63
C LYS A 2 17.54 -16.52 -31.25
N HIS A 3 18.17 -17.12 -30.24
CA HIS A 3 17.60 -17.24 -28.89
C HIS A 3 17.81 -16.01 -28.00
N TRP A 4 18.67 -15.07 -28.40
CA TRP A 4 19.04 -13.91 -27.58
C TRP A 4 17.96 -12.81 -27.57
N ILE A 5 17.00 -12.86 -28.49
CA ILE A 5 15.94 -11.84 -28.60
C ILE A 5 14.78 -12.11 -27.62
N ILE A 6 14.55 -13.38 -27.26
CA ILE A 6 13.42 -13.75 -26.39
C ILE A 6 13.69 -13.35 -24.92
N ALA A 7 14.96 -13.36 -24.49
CA ALA A 7 15.32 -12.97 -23.13
C ALA A 7 15.14 -11.46 -22.85
N ALA A 8 15.17 -10.61 -23.88
CA ALA A 8 15.06 -9.17 -23.72
C ALA A 8 13.62 -8.68 -23.50
N LEU A 9 12.60 -9.46 -23.88
CA LEU A 9 11.20 -9.00 -23.82
C LEU A 9 10.54 -9.20 -22.45
N CYS A 10 11.11 -10.02 -21.56
CA CYS A 10 10.52 -10.33 -20.25
C CYS A 10 10.80 -9.28 -19.16
N VAL A 11 11.62 -8.25 -19.43
CA VAL A 11 12.05 -7.29 -18.40
C VAL A 11 11.09 -6.11 -18.22
N PHE A 12 10.09 -5.93 -19.09
CA PHE A 12 9.27 -4.71 -19.13
C PHE A 12 7.88 -4.79 -18.46
N SER A 13 7.49 -5.92 -17.89
CA SER A 13 6.09 -6.14 -17.42
C SER A 13 5.89 -6.13 -15.90
N LEU A 14 6.88 -5.73 -15.09
CA LEU A 14 6.67 -5.49 -13.66
C LEU A 14 6.27 -4.02 -13.38
N ALA A 15 5.33 -3.48 -14.15
CA ALA A 15 4.55 -2.35 -13.67
C ALA A 15 3.61 -2.90 -12.58
N GLY A 16 4.15 -3.06 -11.37
CA GLY A 16 3.33 -3.34 -10.19
C GLY A 16 2.45 -2.12 -9.96
N CYS A 17 1.18 -2.21 -10.35
CA CYS A 17 0.16 -1.26 -9.94
C CYS A 17 -0.07 -1.47 -8.43
N SER A 18 0.77 -0.88 -7.59
CA SER A 18 0.45 -0.77 -6.17
C SER A 18 -0.69 0.25 -6.04
N SER A 19 -1.84 -0.19 -5.54
CA SER A 19 -2.94 0.71 -5.21
C SER A 19 -2.54 1.53 -3.98
N GLU A 20 -2.37 2.84 -4.15
CA GLU A 20 -2.13 3.75 -3.04
C GLU A 20 -3.45 4.08 -2.35
N TYR A 21 -3.45 4.16 -1.02
CA TYR A 21 -4.63 4.50 -0.22
C TYR A 21 -4.36 5.73 0.63
N ILE A 22 -5.35 6.62 0.72
CA ILE A 22 -5.35 7.76 1.63
C ILE A 22 -6.25 7.42 2.82
N ILE A 23 -5.67 7.42 4.02
CA ILE A 23 -6.38 7.23 5.28
C ILE A 23 -6.61 8.61 5.89
N SER A 24 -7.86 9.04 5.94
CA SER A 24 -8.26 10.22 6.71
C SER A 24 -8.55 9.79 8.14
N THR A 25 -7.87 10.43 9.09
CA THR A 25 -8.01 10.16 10.51
C THR A 25 -8.96 11.14 11.18
N THR A 26 -9.48 10.78 12.36
CA THR A 26 -10.46 11.58 13.09
C THR A 26 -9.92 12.92 13.60
N ASP A 27 -8.61 13.03 13.79
CA ASP A 27 -7.93 14.26 14.20
C ASP A 27 -7.60 15.20 13.02
N GLY A 28 -7.94 14.79 11.79
CA GLY A 28 -7.75 15.58 10.57
C GLY A 28 -6.46 15.29 9.81
N GLN A 29 -5.62 14.35 10.27
CA GLN A 29 -4.45 13.94 9.50
C GLN A 29 -4.83 13.07 8.30
N MET A 30 -4.07 13.20 7.22
CA MET A 30 -4.16 12.33 6.05
C MET A 30 -2.87 11.51 5.95
N LEU A 31 -2.99 10.20 6.03
CA LEU A 31 -1.89 9.26 5.94
C LEU A 31 -1.94 8.56 4.58
N THR A 32 -0.78 8.39 3.96
CA THR A 32 -0.66 7.64 2.70
C THR A 32 -0.19 6.23 3.01
N SER A 33 -0.87 5.26 2.40
CA SER A 33 -0.55 3.84 2.46
C SER A 33 -0.17 3.31 1.09
N ASP A 34 0.97 2.63 1.02
CA ASP A 34 1.35 1.79 -0.11
C ASP A 34 0.63 0.44 0.02
N GLY A 35 -0.38 0.23 -0.82
CA GLY A 35 -1.30 -0.91 -0.72
C GLY A 35 -2.48 -0.65 0.22
N LYS A 36 -3.38 -1.63 0.28
CA LYS A 36 -4.61 -1.56 1.07
C LYS A 36 -4.31 -1.76 2.57
N PRO A 37 -4.72 -0.82 3.44
CA PRO A 37 -4.65 -1.00 4.90
C PRO A 37 -5.46 -2.22 5.34
N GLN A 38 -4.95 -2.97 6.31
CA GLN A 38 -5.58 -4.20 6.83
C GLN A 38 -5.79 -4.11 8.33
N LEU A 39 -6.82 -4.77 8.83
CA LEU A 39 -7.00 -4.96 10.27
C LEU A 39 -6.08 -6.10 10.71
N ASP A 40 -5.20 -5.80 11.65
CA ASP A 40 -4.45 -6.80 12.39
C ASP A 40 -5.37 -7.42 13.45
N GLU A 41 -5.71 -8.69 13.28
CA GLU A 41 -6.63 -9.42 14.17
C GLU A 41 -6.03 -9.69 15.56
N ASP A 42 -4.70 -9.68 15.69
CA ASP A 42 -4.02 -9.92 16.96
C ASP A 42 -4.04 -8.67 17.85
N THR A 43 -3.88 -7.49 17.23
CA THR A 43 -3.83 -6.20 17.95
C THR A 43 -5.14 -5.41 17.89
N GLY A 44 -6.02 -5.69 16.94
CA GLY A 44 -7.21 -4.90 16.64
C GLY A 44 -6.90 -3.53 16.01
N MET A 45 -5.69 -3.35 15.49
CA MET A 45 -5.21 -2.09 14.91
C MET A 45 -5.22 -2.17 13.38
N ILE A 46 -5.37 -1.04 12.71
CA ILE A 46 -5.18 -0.97 11.27
C ILE A 46 -3.68 -0.89 10.98
N GLU A 47 -3.14 -1.93 10.35
CA GLU A 47 -1.77 -1.98 9.81
C GLU A 47 -1.75 -1.46 8.37
N PHE A 48 -0.80 -0.60 8.06
CA PHE A 48 -0.54 -0.10 6.71
C PHE A 48 0.94 0.20 6.50
N THR A 49 1.37 0.26 5.24
CA THR A 49 2.76 0.60 4.89
C THR A 49 2.82 2.05 4.48
N ASP A 50 3.62 2.89 5.12
CA ASP A 50 3.78 4.29 4.72
C ASP A 50 4.57 4.45 3.41
N SER A 51 4.61 5.67 2.87
CA SER A 51 5.36 5.98 1.64
C SER A 51 6.88 5.77 1.75
N GLU A 52 7.41 5.61 2.97
CA GLU A 52 8.81 5.30 3.22
C GLU A 52 9.05 3.78 3.32
N GLY A 53 8.02 2.96 3.10
CA GLY A 53 8.09 1.50 3.16
C GLY A 53 8.08 0.95 4.59
N ARG A 54 7.72 1.75 5.59
CA ARG A 54 7.65 1.31 6.99
C ARG A 54 6.24 0.87 7.34
N LYS A 55 6.15 -0.21 8.10
CA LYS A 55 4.88 -0.65 8.68
C LYS A 55 4.48 0.28 9.82
N GLN A 56 3.26 0.77 9.75
CA GLN A 56 2.63 1.62 10.76
C GLN A 56 1.34 0.95 11.23
N GLN A 57 0.95 1.25 12.47
CA GLN A 57 -0.31 0.78 13.05
C GLN A 57 -1.05 1.94 13.71
N ILE A 58 -2.35 2.04 13.47
CA ILE A 58 -3.23 3.03 14.09
C ILE A 58 -4.53 2.38 14.59
N PRO A 59 -5.18 2.92 15.63
CA PRO A 59 -6.45 2.39 16.10
C PRO A 59 -7.52 2.48 15.01
N GLN A 60 -8.36 1.45 14.87
CA GLN A 60 -9.51 1.50 13.96
C GLN A 60 -10.44 2.68 14.27
N SER A 61 -10.60 3.03 15.54
CA SER A 61 -11.39 4.19 15.98
C SER A 61 -10.84 5.54 15.51
N SER A 62 -9.55 5.62 15.19
CA SER A 62 -8.91 6.83 14.69
C SER A 62 -9.08 6.99 13.19
N VAL A 63 -9.56 5.97 12.48
CA VAL A 63 -9.83 6.04 11.04
C VAL A 63 -11.22 6.63 10.82
N LYS A 64 -11.27 7.74 10.10
CA LYS A 64 -12.51 8.35 9.66
C LYS A 64 -12.95 7.76 8.31
N GLN A 65 -12.05 7.74 7.34
CA GLN A 65 -12.31 7.29 5.97
C GLN A 65 -11.03 6.75 5.31
N MET A 66 -11.19 5.82 4.37
CA MET A 66 -10.11 5.33 3.51
C MET A 66 -10.53 5.50 2.05
N LEU A 67 -9.67 6.11 1.24
CA LEU A 67 -9.90 6.33 -0.19
C LEU A 67 -8.79 5.65 -0.98
N GLU A 68 -9.15 4.86 -1.98
CA GLU A 68 -8.21 4.34 -2.98
C GLU A 68 -7.89 5.45 -3.98
N ARG A 69 -6.61 5.58 -4.35
CA ARG A 69 -6.10 6.58 -5.29
C ARG A 69 -6.19 6.12 -6.74
#